data_AF-A0A1J0WJB2-F1
#
_entry.id   AF-A0A1J0WJB2-F1
#
_cell.length_a   1.000
_cell.length_b   1.000
_cell.length_c   1.000
_cell.angle_alpha   90.00
_cell.angle_beta   90.00
_cell.angle_gamma   90.00
#
_symmetry.space_group_name_H-M   'P 1'
#
loop_
_entity.id
_entity.type
_entity.pdbx_description
1 polymer ?
#
loop_
_entity_poly.entity_id
_entity_poly.type
_entity_poly.pdbx_seq_one_letter_code
_entity_poly.pdbx_strand_id
1 'polypeptide(L)'
;MLKEMTLLQQLAQLFQSEPDTYQTYAHLPTLTERFRALGGYAEQNFETFVAFSGNTGVPYLRKQIEMAGSIPPNPQETIEQPYLRFISENDLALYLYCSSAGYASGLFDVLTIPRITRSFEDEDGVPEIYAMLNVMKADFAFARQVFFETHEFDIDTPYLETTTHADTLDYSLYGVRYSALTSAQRIAFDILDKIAVAIACYLKMPKAHKVSFAGLWGRQEKGGAFRLHNEIAQCLATGNFGLVALHNIFHDMSNDDSRGLGILEAHKSYRNASTHRFTVLHDFGKLERKSPSLAVDHQDITEFERLTLDSLKLARSAIFYLVDTIVFAEAIKSRCDDGIVVSMPVPDHGYIRGQYD
;
A
#
# COMPACT_ATOMS: atom_id res chain seq x y z
N MET A 1 23.03 -1.16 1.80
CA MET A 1 23.46 -2.57 1.70
C MET A 1 23.66 -3.22 3.08
N LEU A 2 24.74 -3.00 3.83
CA LEU A 2 24.96 -3.71 5.11
C LEU A 2 23.79 -3.56 6.11
N LYS A 3 23.26 -2.35 6.29
CA LYS A 3 22.07 -2.11 7.13
C LYS A 3 20.82 -2.84 6.63
N GLU A 4 20.64 -2.93 5.31
CA GLU A 4 19.53 -3.67 4.69
C GLU A 4 19.69 -5.17 4.95
N MET A 5 20.91 -5.72 4.82
CA MET A 5 21.20 -7.11 5.18
C MET A 5 20.88 -7.39 6.66
N THR A 6 21.28 -6.50 7.57
CA THR A 6 20.93 -6.61 9.00
C THR A 6 19.42 -6.62 9.21
N LEU A 7 18.70 -5.69 8.58
CA LEU A 7 17.26 -5.56 8.72
C LEU A 7 16.51 -6.76 8.13
N LEU A 8 16.94 -7.27 6.96
CA LEU A 8 16.38 -8.47 6.35
C LEU A 8 16.61 -9.70 7.24
N GLN A 9 17.78 -9.80 7.87
CA GLN A 9 18.06 -10.88 8.83
C GLN A 9 17.15 -10.79 10.06
N GLN A 10 17.00 -9.60 10.64
CA GLN A 10 16.09 -9.37 11.77
C GLN A 10 14.64 -9.66 11.40
N LEU A 11 14.22 -9.25 10.20
CA LEU A 11 12.88 -9.51 9.67
C LEU A 11 12.65 -11.02 9.47
N ALA A 12 13.62 -11.74 8.90
CA ALA A 12 13.53 -13.20 8.75
C ALA A 12 13.43 -13.92 10.10
N GLN A 13 14.20 -13.47 11.11
CA GLN A 13 14.10 -13.99 12.48
C GLN A 13 12.73 -13.71 13.10
N LEU A 14 12.19 -12.51 12.89
CA LEU A 14 10.87 -12.12 13.37
C LEU A 14 9.76 -12.98 12.76
N PHE A 15 9.86 -13.24 11.45
CA PHE A 15 8.93 -14.11 10.72
C PHE A 15 8.97 -15.55 11.22
N GLN A 16 10.14 -16.03 11.63
CA GLN A 16 10.29 -17.35 12.23
C GLN A 16 9.78 -17.41 13.68
N SER A 17 9.93 -16.33 14.46
CA SER A 17 9.47 -16.31 15.86
C SER A 17 7.96 -16.15 16.00
N GLU A 18 7.31 -15.46 15.05
CA GLU A 18 5.87 -15.19 15.06
C GLU A 18 5.23 -15.52 13.71
N PRO A 19 5.21 -16.81 13.31
CA PRO A 19 4.72 -17.21 12.00
C PRO A 19 3.25 -16.82 11.79
N ASP A 20 2.40 -16.96 12.81
CA ASP A 20 0.98 -16.61 12.72
C ASP A 20 0.73 -15.13 12.38
N THR A 21 1.62 -14.25 12.86
CA THR A 21 1.55 -12.80 12.63
C THR A 21 2.03 -12.44 11.23
N TYR A 22 3.17 -13.00 10.81
CA TYR A 22 3.91 -12.52 9.64
C TYR A 22 3.83 -13.42 8.39
N GLN A 23 3.22 -14.60 8.47
CA GLN A 23 3.03 -15.49 7.31
C GLN A 23 2.32 -14.79 6.14
N THR A 24 1.46 -13.82 6.43
CA THR A 24 0.69 -13.05 5.44
C THR A 24 1.42 -11.79 4.96
N TYR A 25 2.62 -11.50 5.47
CA TYR A 25 3.41 -10.33 5.09
C TYR A 25 4.41 -10.60 3.96
N ALA A 26 5.11 -11.73 3.94
CA ALA A 26 6.10 -12.02 2.89
C ALA A 26 6.47 -13.51 2.79
N HIS A 27 6.92 -13.93 1.62
CA HIS A 27 7.44 -15.28 1.43
C HIS A 27 8.87 -15.31 1.99
N LEU A 28 9.07 -16.10 3.04
CA LEU A 28 10.39 -16.24 3.66
C LEU A 28 11.49 -16.63 2.65
N PRO A 29 11.25 -17.51 1.65
CA PRO A 29 12.24 -17.80 0.62
C PRO A 29 12.69 -16.56 -0.17
N THR A 30 11.79 -15.61 -0.45
CA THR A 30 12.11 -14.40 -1.23
C THR A 30 12.93 -13.40 -0.41
N LEU A 31 12.62 -13.24 0.88
CA LEU A 31 13.46 -12.47 1.80
C LEU A 31 14.88 -13.03 1.88
N THR A 32 14.96 -14.36 1.94
CA THR A 32 16.23 -15.08 2.04
C THR A 32 17.03 -14.96 0.72
N GLU A 33 16.36 -14.99 -0.43
CA GLU A 33 16.99 -14.76 -1.74
C GLU A 33 17.48 -13.31 -1.90
N ARG A 34 16.72 -12.31 -1.43
CA ARG A 34 17.19 -10.91 -1.42
C ARG A 34 18.44 -10.75 -0.56
N PHE A 35 18.46 -11.38 0.62
CA PHE A 35 19.64 -11.40 1.48
C PHE A 35 20.84 -12.08 0.81
N ARG A 36 20.63 -13.21 0.13
CA ARG A 36 21.64 -13.90 -0.68
C ARG A 36 22.19 -13.02 -1.80
N ALA A 37 21.32 -12.36 -2.57
CA ALA A 37 21.71 -11.46 -3.67
C ALA A 37 22.55 -10.28 -3.16
N LEU A 38 22.14 -9.64 -2.06
CA LEU A 38 22.93 -8.58 -1.42
C LEU A 38 24.29 -9.09 -0.92
N GLY A 39 24.36 -10.30 -0.39
CA GLY A 39 25.61 -10.97 -0.04
C GLY A 39 26.54 -11.17 -1.24
N GLY A 40 25.99 -11.61 -2.37
CA GLY A 40 26.74 -11.72 -3.63
C GLY A 40 27.26 -10.38 -4.14
N TYR A 41 26.45 -9.32 -4.10
CA TYR A 41 26.90 -7.97 -4.46
C TYR A 41 27.97 -7.45 -3.50
N ALA A 42 27.83 -7.73 -2.20
CA ALA A 42 28.80 -7.35 -1.18
C ALA A 42 30.15 -8.08 -1.39
N GLU A 43 30.12 -9.35 -1.78
CA GLU A 43 31.30 -10.14 -2.12
C GLU A 43 32.01 -9.61 -3.37
N GLN A 44 31.26 -9.34 -4.44
CA GLN A 44 31.80 -8.77 -5.69
C GLN A 44 32.44 -7.40 -5.49
N ASN A 45 31.94 -6.60 -4.54
CA ASN A 45 32.40 -5.23 -4.26
C ASN A 45 33.15 -5.12 -2.94
N PHE A 46 33.73 -6.22 -2.45
CA PHE A 46 34.30 -6.31 -1.11
C PHE A 46 35.37 -5.24 -0.85
N GLU A 47 36.31 -5.06 -1.79
CA GLU A 47 37.38 -4.06 -1.67
C GLU A 47 36.83 -2.63 -1.57
N THR A 48 35.81 -2.30 -2.35
CA THR A 48 35.10 -1.02 -2.29
C THR A 48 34.48 -0.81 -0.92
N PHE A 49 33.81 -1.83 -0.36
CA PHE A 49 33.24 -1.75 0.99
C PHE A 49 34.31 -1.54 2.06
N VAL A 50 35.46 -2.22 1.96
CA VAL A 50 36.60 -2.05 2.88
C VAL A 50 37.12 -0.62 2.81
N ALA A 51 37.27 -0.06 1.61
CA ALA A 51 37.75 1.31 1.40
C ALA A 51 36.82 2.36 2.04
N PHE A 52 35.49 2.18 1.95
CA PHE A 52 34.52 3.12 2.52
C PHE A 52 34.25 2.92 4.03
N SER A 53 34.22 1.68 4.51
CA SER A 53 33.85 1.37 5.90
C SER A 53 35.05 1.22 6.85
N GLY A 54 36.27 1.14 6.30
CA GLY A 54 37.49 0.89 7.04
C GLY A 54 37.58 -0.55 7.56
N ASN A 55 38.75 -0.91 8.12
CA ASN A 55 39.04 -2.28 8.56
C ASN A 55 38.16 -2.76 9.74
N THR A 56 37.53 -1.85 10.47
CA THR A 56 36.63 -2.14 11.60
C THR A 56 35.33 -2.82 11.16
N GLY A 57 34.81 -2.53 9.97
CA GLY A 57 33.56 -3.13 9.45
C GLY A 57 33.75 -4.50 8.79
N VAL A 58 35.00 -4.86 8.47
CA VAL A 58 35.35 -6.04 7.66
C VAL A 58 34.92 -7.37 8.30
N PRO A 59 35.10 -7.60 9.61
CA PRO A 59 34.65 -8.86 10.23
C PRO A 59 33.13 -9.05 10.12
N TYR A 60 32.37 -7.95 10.29
CA TYR A 60 30.92 -7.97 10.17
C TYR A 60 30.48 -8.26 8.74
N LEU A 61 31.06 -7.56 7.76
CA LEU A 61 30.81 -7.78 6.33
C LEU A 61 31.10 -9.23 5.92
N ARG A 62 32.24 -9.79 6.32
CA ARG A 62 32.61 -11.18 6.02
C ARG A 62 31.60 -12.17 6.57
N LYS A 63 31.17 -11.98 7.82
CA LYS A 63 30.13 -12.82 8.44
C LYS A 63 28.82 -12.76 7.67
N GLN A 64 28.39 -11.57 7.25
CA GLN A 64 27.15 -11.39 6.49
C GLN A 64 27.22 -12.06 5.11
N ILE A 65 28.35 -11.96 4.41
CA ILE A 65 28.59 -12.66 3.13
C ILE A 65 28.57 -14.18 3.32
N GLU A 66 29.27 -14.70 4.33
CA GLU A 66 29.30 -16.14 4.62
C GLU A 66 27.90 -16.69 4.93
N MET A 67 27.14 -15.98 5.76
CA MET A 67 25.75 -16.34 6.06
C MET A 67 24.88 -16.31 4.81
N ALA A 68 25.03 -15.29 3.95
CA ALA A 68 24.30 -15.19 2.68
C ALA A 68 24.66 -16.33 1.72
N GLY A 69 25.94 -16.72 1.64
CA GLY A 69 26.42 -17.83 0.81
C GLY A 69 25.94 -19.20 1.27
N SER A 70 25.59 -19.36 2.55
CA SER A 70 25.07 -20.62 3.12
C SER A 70 23.61 -20.92 2.75
N ILE A 71 22.88 -19.92 2.27
CA ILE A 71 21.48 -20.07 1.85
C ILE A 71 21.44 -20.73 0.48
N PRO A 72 20.65 -21.81 0.27
CA PRO A 72 20.51 -22.42 -1.05
C PRO A 72 19.84 -21.46 -2.04
N PRO A 73 20.26 -21.45 -3.32
CA PRO A 73 19.60 -20.63 -4.33
C PRO A 73 18.16 -21.08 -4.53
N ASN A 74 17.22 -20.14 -4.56
CA ASN A 74 15.85 -20.41 -4.97
C ASN A 74 15.78 -20.46 -6.51
N PRO A 75 15.07 -21.41 -7.15
CA PRO A 75 14.89 -21.39 -8.59
C PRO A 75 14.29 -20.05 -9.04
N GLN A 76 15.01 -19.34 -9.91
CA GLN A 76 14.47 -18.16 -10.57
C GLN A 76 13.53 -18.62 -11.69
N GLU A 77 12.27 -18.83 -11.36
CA GLU A 77 11.24 -19.05 -12.36
C GLU A 77 10.80 -17.69 -12.94
N THR A 78 10.61 -17.64 -14.25
CA THR A 78 10.10 -16.45 -14.93
C THR A 78 8.59 -16.38 -14.81
N ILE A 79 8.06 -15.21 -14.43
CA ILE A 79 6.62 -14.96 -14.42
C ILE A 79 6.15 -14.78 -15.87
N GLU A 80 5.44 -15.78 -16.40
CA GLU A 80 5.00 -15.80 -17.80
C GLU A 80 3.84 -14.85 -18.07
N GLN A 81 2.84 -14.79 -17.18
CA GLN A 81 1.65 -13.96 -17.37
C GLN A 81 2.00 -12.47 -17.31
N PRO A 82 1.71 -11.66 -18.35
CA PRO A 82 2.06 -10.24 -18.40
C PRO A 82 1.56 -9.43 -17.20
N TYR A 83 0.30 -9.65 -16.79
CA TYR A 83 -0.27 -8.98 -15.62
C TYR A 83 0.47 -9.30 -14.31
N LEU A 84 0.82 -10.57 -14.07
CA LEU A 84 1.55 -10.96 -12.87
C LEU A 84 2.99 -10.41 -12.88
N ARG A 85 3.61 -10.33 -14.06
CA ARG A 85 4.92 -9.71 -14.24
C ARG A 85 4.84 -8.22 -13.92
N PHE A 86 3.85 -7.52 -14.46
CA PHE A 86 3.58 -6.11 -14.14
C PHE A 86 3.43 -5.87 -12.63
N ILE A 87 2.68 -6.73 -11.93
CA ILE A 87 2.53 -6.65 -10.47
C ILE A 87 3.89 -6.79 -9.78
N SER A 88 4.69 -7.77 -10.19
CA SER A 88 6.01 -8.04 -9.60
C SER A 88 7.01 -6.92 -9.86
N GLU A 89 7.05 -6.35 -11.07
CA GLU A 89 8.00 -5.29 -11.45
C GLU A 89 7.68 -3.96 -10.77
N ASN A 90 6.42 -3.74 -10.38
CA ASN A 90 5.96 -2.51 -9.76
C ASN A 90 5.70 -2.62 -8.25
N ASP A 91 6.03 -3.75 -7.63
CA ASP A 91 5.77 -4.04 -6.21
C ASP A 91 4.30 -3.84 -5.81
N LEU A 92 3.36 -4.34 -6.61
CA LEU A 92 1.90 -4.14 -6.43
C LEU A 92 1.15 -5.33 -5.82
N ALA A 93 1.87 -6.30 -5.28
CA ALA A 93 1.29 -7.43 -4.53
C ALA A 93 1.00 -7.02 -3.08
N LEU A 94 -0.12 -7.41 -2.48
CA LEU A 94 -0.38 -7.31 -1.04
C LEU A 94 0.38 -8.39 -0.27
N TYR A 95 1.69 -8.38 -0.51
CA TYR A 95 2.75 -9.17 0.07
C TYR A 95 4.04 -8.37 -0.14
N LEU A 96 4.87 -8.22 0.90
CA LEU A 96 6.11 -7.44 0.86
C LEU A 96 7.08 -7.99 -0.18
N TYR A 97 7.23 -9.31 -0.23
CA TYR A 97 8.07 -10.02 -1.19
C TYR A 97 7.39 -11.33 -1.58
N CYS A 98 6.99 -11.45 -2.85
CA CYS A 98 6.44 -12.68 -3.41
C CYS A 98 7.47 -13.35 -4.33
N SER A 99 7.62 -14.67 -4.22
CA SER A 99 8.43 -15.44 -5.17
C SER A 99 7.63 -15.73 -6.44
N SER A 100 8.30 -16.04 -7.55
CA SER A 100 7.66 -16.52 -8.78
C SER A 100 6.70 -17.70 -8.53
N ALA A 101 7.10 -18.65 -7.69
CA ALA A 101 6.22 -19.75 -7.27
C ALA A 101 4.96 -19.28 -6.52
N GLY A 102 5.04 -18.19 -5.77
CA GLY A 102 3.91 -17.60 -5.06
C GLY A 102 2.94 -16.91 -6.02
N TYR A 103 3.46 -16.25 -7.07
CA TYR A 103 2.63 -15.77 -8.18
C TYR A 103 1.96 -16.92 -8.93
N ALA A 104 2.70 -17.99 -9.23
CA ALA A 104 2.16 -19.17 -9.92
C ALA A 104 1.05 -19.87 -9.12
N SER A 105 1.15 -19.87 -7.80
CA SER A 105 0.15 -20.48 -6.91
C SER A 105 -0.96 -19.51 -6.45
N GLY A 106 -0.97 -18.25 -6.90
CA GLY A 106 -1.95 -17.25 -6.48
C GLY A 106 -1.74 -16.68 -5.06
N LEU A 107 -0.63 -16.98 -4.40
CA LEU A 107 -0.32 -16.56 -3.02
C LEU A 107 0.46 -15.25 -2.98
N PHE A 108 -0.14 -14.16 -3.47
CA PHE A 108 0.51 -12.85 -3.54
C PHE A 108 -0.35 -11.67 -3.04
N ASP A 109 -1.62 -11.88 -2.70
CA ASP A 109 -2.47 -10.88 -2.03
C ASP A 109 -3.08 -11.40 -0.73
N VAL A 110 -2.27 -12.06 0.08
CA VAL A 110 -2.72 -12.79 1.28
C VAL A 110 -2.71 -11.96 2.56
N LEU A 111 -2.29 -10.68 2.51
CA LEU A 111 -2.26 -9.79 3.67
C LEU A 111 -3.59 -9.82 4.44
N THR A 112 -3.53 -9.99 5.76
CA THR A 112 -4.69 -10.02 6.64
C THR A 112 -4.33 -9.48 8.02
N ILE A 113 -5.33 -9.20 8.85
CA ILE A 113 -5.13 -8.93 10.26
C ILE A 113 -5.04 -10.28 10.98
N PRO A 114 -3.93 -10.61 11.66
CA PRO A 114 -3.71 -11.93 12.23
C PRO A 114 -4.61 -12.21 13.45
N ARG A 115 -4.94 -11.18 14.23
CA ARG A 115 -5.75 -11.32 15.45
C ARG A 115 -6.44 -10.01 15.79
N ILE A 116 -7.65 -10.12 16.33
CA ILE A 116 -8.38 -9.05 17.03
C ILE A 116 -8.88 -9.61 18.36
N THR A 117 -8.64 -8.87 19.44
CA THR A 117 -9.12 -9.18 20.79
C THR A 117 -10.43 -8.45 21.05
N ARG A 118 -11.41 -9.16 21.61
CA ARG A 118 -12.72 -8.62 21.99
C ARG A 118 -13.07 -8.95 23.43
N SER A 119 -13.87 -8.07 24.03
CA SER A 119 -14.60 -8.32 25.27
C SER A 119 -15.89 -9.07 25.00
N PHE A 120 -16.42 -9.80 26.01
CA PHE A 120 -17.77 -10.36 25.98
C PHE A 120 -18.88 -9.29 25.88
N GLU A 121 -18.56 -8.03 26.15
CA GLU A 121 -19.48 -6.90 25.98
C GLU A 121 -19.52 -6.36 24.54
N ASP A 122 -18.57 -6.76 23.69
CA ASP A 122 -18.58 -6.35 22.28
C ASP A 122 -19.62 -7.18 21.49
N GLU A 123 -20.12 -6.62 20.37
CA GLU A 123 -21.14 -7.28 19.52
C GLU A 123 -20.74 -8.69 19.05
N ASP A 124 -21.69 -9.62 18.97
CA ASP A 124 -21.42 -10.98 18.49
C ASP A 124 -20.89 -11.02 17.04
N GLY A 125 -20.05 -12.01 16.74
CA GLY A 125 -19.58 -12.32 15.38
C GLY A 125 -18.16 -11.84 15.07
N VAL A 126 -17.78 -12.02 13.80
CA VAL A 126 -16.46 -11.63 13.28
C VAL A 126 -16.38 -10.10 13.22
N PRO A 127 -15.33 -9.47 13.78
CA PRO A 127 -15.14 -8.01 13.71
C PRO A 127 -15.27 -7.46 12.29
N GLU A 128 -16.00 -6.36 12.14
CA GLU A 128 -16.23 -5.70 10.84
C GLU A 128 -14.92 -5.28 10.13
N ILE A 129 -13.84 -5.09 10.88
CA ILE A 129 -12.53 -4.72 10.34
C ILE A 129 -11.99 -5.75 9.33
N TYR A 130 -12.33 -7.04 9.48
CA TYR A 130 -11.99 -8.08 8.51
C TYR A 130 -12.75 -7.86 7.19
N ALA A 131 -14.04 -7.53 7.27
CA ALA A 131 -14.83 -7.22 6.08
C ALA A 131 -14.33 -5.93 5.39
N MET A 132 -13.98 -4.91 6.16
CA MET A 132 -13.39 -3.67 5.65
C MET A 132 -12.09 -3.94 4.90
N LEU A 133 -11.18 -4.73 5.49
CA LEU A 133 -9.93 -5.10 4.83
C LEU A 133 -10.19 -5.88 3.54
N ASN A 134 -11.09 -6.87 3.55
CA ASN A 134 -11.42 -7.65 2.36
C ASN A 134 -11.91 -6.77 1.21
N VAL A 135 -12.76 -5.78 1.49
CA VAL A 135 -13.21 -4.80 0.49
C VAL A 135 -12.04 -3.98 -0.04
N MET A 136 -11.19 -3.43 0.84
CA MET A 136 -10.02 -2.65 0.41
C MET A 136 -9.05 -3.47 -0.44
N LYS A 137 -8.83 -4.75 -0.10
CA LYS A 137 -7.99 -5.67 -0.89
C LYS A 137 -8.58 -5.89 -2.29
N ALA A 138 -9.90 -6.12 -2.38
CA ALA A 138 -10.58 -6.31 -3.65
C ALA A 138 -10.53 -5.05 -4.52
N ASP A 139 -10.80 -3.88 -3.94
CA ASP A 139 -10.72 -2.60 -4.66
C ASP A 139 -9.30 -2.30 -5.16
N PHE A 140 -8.29 -2.58 -4.34
CA PHE A 140 -6.89 -2.42 -4.73
C PHE A 140 -6.52 -3.34 -5.89
N ALA A 141 -6.88 -4.63 -5.80
CA ALA A 141 -6.65 -5.61 -6.85
C ALA A 141 -7.37 -5.24 -8.15
N PHE A 142 -8.59 -4.70 -8.06
CA PHE A 142 -9.34 -4.20 -9.20
C PHE A 142 -8.69 -2.96 -9.81
N ALA A 143 -8.32 -1.95 -9.01
CA ALA A 143 -7.70 -0.73 -9.50
C ALA A 143 -6.40 -1.00 -10.27
N ARG A 144 -5.54 -1.87 -9.74
CA ARG A 144 -4.28 -2.22 -10.43
C ARG A 144 -4.52 -3.01 -11.72
N GLN A 145 -5.58 -3.85 -11.78
CA GLN A 145 -5.94 -4.58 -13.00
C GLN A 145 -6.43 -3.63 -14.08
N VAL A 146 -7.34 -2.71 -13.73
CA VAL A 146 -7.84 -1.67 -14.64
C VAL A 146 -6.69 -0.82 -15.17
N PHE A 147 -5.74 -0.44 -14.30
CA PHE A 147 -4.56 0.30 -14.73
C PHE A 147 -3.72 -0.51 -15.73
N PHE A 148 -3.42 -1.79 -15.45
CA PHE A 148 -2.68 -2.66 -16.36
C PHE A 148 -3.35 -2.75 -17.74
N GLU A 149 -4.66 -3.01 -17.77
CA GLU A 149 -5.46 -3.14 -19.00
C GLU A 149 -5.58 -1.84 -19.81
N THR A 150 -5.37 -0.69 -19.17
CA THR A 150 -5.45 0.62 -19.84
C THR A 150 -4.08 1.21 -20.21
N HIS A 151 -3.02 0.82 -19.52
CA HIS A 151 -1.68 1.38 -19.68
C HIS A 151 -0.94 0.81 -20.90
N GLU A 152 -1.09 -0.48 -21.20
CA GLU A 152 -0.38 -1.09 -22.33
C GLU A 152 -1.12 -0.86 -23.66
N PHE A 153 -0.50 -0.06 -24.55
CA PHE A 153 -1.05 0.27 -25.88
C PHE A 153 -1.15 -0.94 -26.83
N ASP A 154 -0.42 -2.02 -26.56
CA ASP A 154 -0.40 -3.27 -27.35
C ASP A 154 -1.29 -4.38 -26.75
N ILE A 155 -1.96 -4.14 -25.62
CA ILE A 155 -2.99 -5.05 -25.13
C ILE A 155 -4.30 -4.68 -25.84
N ASP A 156 -4.99 -5.69 -26.40
CA ASP A 156 -6.40 -5.55 -26.79
C ASP A 156 -7.19 -5.09 -25.55
N THR A 157 -7.49 -3.80 -25.49
CA THR A 157 -8.23 -3.21 -24.38
C THR A 157 -9.56 -3.96 -24.22
N PRO A 158 -9.89 -4.48 -23.02
CA PRO A 158 -11.19 -5.14 -22.80
C PRO A 158 -12.34 -4.13 -22.83
N TYR A 159 -12.04 -2.83 -22.81
CA TYR A 159 -13.00 -1.73 -22.84
C TYR A 159 -13.52 -1.48 -24.25
N LEU A 160 -14.76 -1.89 -24.51
CA LEU A 160 -15.47 -1.63 -25.77
C LEU A 160 -15.90 -0.16 -25.85
N GLU A 161 -15.52 0.52 -26.94
CA GLU A 161 -16.02 1.87 -27.21
C GLU A 161 -17.46 1.82 -27.74
N THR A 162 -18.37 2.49 -27.03
CA THR A 162 -19.81 2.50 -27.34
C THR A 162 -20.37 3.92 -27.47
N THR A 163 -19.51 4.91 -27.32
CA THR A 163 -19.89 6.32 -27.33
C THR A 163 -19.17 7.06 -28.45
N THR A 164 -19.74 8.20 -28.85
CA THR A 164 -19.10 9.14 -29.76
C THR A 164 -18.80 10.43 -29.00
N HIS A 165 -17.73 11.10 -29.38
CA HIS A 165 -17.22 12.28 -28.69
C HIS A 165 -17.08 13.43 -29.68
N ALA A 166 -17.45 14.64 -29.25
CA ALA A 166 -17.17 15.85 -30.01
C ALA A 166 -15.69 16.20 -29.83
N ASP A 167 -14.95 16.27 -30.92
CA ASP A 167 -13.54 16.65 -30.90
C ASP A 167 -13.40 18.13 -30.49
N THR A 168 -12.58 18.38 -29.47
CA THR A 168 -12.29 19.70 -28.92
C THR A 168 -11.11 20.39 -29.62
N LEU A 169 -10.51 19.76 -30.64
CA LEU A 169 -9.39 20.23 -31.46
C LEU A 169 -8.18 20.65 -30.63
N ASP A 170 -7.96 19.95 -29.54
CA ASP A 170 -6.94 20.21 -28.53
C ASP A 170 -6.20 18.94 -28.11
N TYR A 171 -6.21 17.91 -28.97
CA TYR A 171 -5.56 16.63 -28.73
C TYR A 171 -6.07 15.90 -27.48
N SER A 172 -7.34 16.12 -27.13
CA SER A 172 -8.00 15.44 -26.03
C SER A 172 -8.26 13.97 -26.35
N LEU A 173 -8.01 13.14 -25.35
CA LEU A 173 -8.23 11.71 -25.35
C LEU A 173 -9.57 11.41 -24.66
N TYR A 174 -10.55 11.01 -25.45
CA TYR A 174 -11.85 10.57 -24.97
C TYR A 174 -12.06 9.08 -25.26
N GLY A 175 -12.86 8.42 -24.43
CA GLY A 175 -13.23 7.03 -24.62
C GLY A 175 -13.34 6.26 -23.31
N VAL A 176 -13.88 5.04 -23.41
CA VAL A 176 -14.07 4.15 -22.26
C VAL A 176 -12.72 3.78 -21.64
N ARG A 177 -11.67 3.57 -22.44
CA ARG A 177 -10.30 3.31 -21.95
C ARG A 177 -9.79 4.41 -21.01
N TYR A 178 -9.92 5.68 -21.38
CA TYR A 178 -9.45 6.80 -20.54
C TYR A 178 -10.33 7.01 -19.30
N SER A 179 -11.63 6.71 -19.42
CA SER A 179 -12.53 6.65 -18.27
C SER A 179 -12.12 5.56 -17.28
N ALA A 180 -11.69 4.39 -17.79
CA ALA A 180 -11.18 3.29 -16.97
C ALA A 180 -9.85 3.67 -16.29
N LEU A 181 -8.91 4.29 -17.00
CA LEU A 181 -7.65 4.79 -16.43
C LEU A 181 -7.89 5.79 -15.30
N THR A 182 -8.74 6.80 -15.52
CA THR A 182 -9.09 7.76 -14.46
C THR A 182 -9.83 7.10 -13.30
N SER A 183 -10.60 6.04 -13.54
CA SER A 183 -11.27 5.26 -12.49
C SER A 183 -10.28 4.46 -11.65
N ALA A 184 -9.25 3.86 -12.24
CA ALA A 184 -8.19 3.17 -11.50
C ALA A 184 -7.52 4.10 -10.48
N GLN A 185 -7.20 5.33 -10.90
CA GLN A 185 -6.61 6.35 -10.03
C GLN A 185 -7.55 6.75 -8.88
N ARG A 186 -8.84 6.94 -9.17
CA ARG A 186 -9.85 7.27 -8.14
C ARG A 186 -9.99 6.17 -7.10
N ILE A 187 -10.10 4.91 -7.55
CA ILE A 187 -10.26 3.75 -6.65
C ILE A 187 -9.02 3.61 -5.75
N ALA A 188 -7.81 3.78 -6.31
CA ALA A 188 -6.58 3.79 -5.54
C ALA A 188 -6.60 4.86 -4.42
N PHE A 189 -7.08 6.07 -4.70
CA PHE A 189 -7.20 7.12 -3.69
C PHE A 189 -8.31 6.89 -2.67
N ASP A 190 -9.45 6.34 -3.09
CA ASP A 190 -10.59 6.10 -2.21
C ASP A 190 -10.25 5.05 -1.12
N ILE A 191 -9.25 4.20 -1.35
CA ILE A 191 -8.68 3.33 -0.32
C ILE A 191 -8.20 4.12 0.90
N LEU A 192 -7.63 5.33 0.74
CA LEU A 192 -7.20 6.15 1.88
C LEU A 192 -8.39 6.55 2.77
N ASP A 193 -9.52 6.92 2.17
CA ASP A 193 -10.73 7.24 2.94
C ASP A 193 -11.32 5.98 3.60
N LYS A 194 -11.27 4.81 2.94
CA LYS A 194 -11.66 3.53 3.55
C LYS A 194 -10.77 3.16 4.73
N ILE A 195 -9.46 3.41 4.64
CA ILE A 195 -8.51 3.26 5.77
C ILE A 195 -8.90 4.19 6.91
N ALA A 196 -9.29 5.43 6.60
CA ALA A 196 -9.72 6.39 7.62
C ALA A 196 -10.96 5.93 8.38
N VAL A 197 -11.97 5.42 7.65
CA VAL A 197 -13.17 4.81 8.24
C VAL A 197 -12.79 3.59 9.08
N ALA A 198 -11.91 2.71 8.57
CA ALA A 198 -11.46 1.51 9.28
C ALA A 198 -10.76 1.85 10.61
N ILE A 199 -9.86 2.85 10.62
CA ILE A 199 -9.19 3.32 11.84
C ILE A 199 -10.19 3.94 12.80
N ALA A 200 -11.08 4.79 12.30
CA ALA A 200 -12.09 5.44 13.14
C ALA A 200 -13.04 4.42 13.78
N CYS A 201 -13.46 3.38 13.05
CA CYS A 201 -14.25 2.27 13.58
C CYS A 201 -13.45 1.47 14.62
N TYR A 202 -12.21 1.08 14.30
CA TYR A 202 -11.34 0.33 15.21
C TYR A 202 -11.09 1.06 16.53
N LEU A 203 -10.88 2.38 16.48
CA LEU A 203 -10.68 3.25 17.65
C LEU A 203 -12.00 3.69 18.31
N LYS A 204 -13.15 3.20 17.85
CA LYS A 204 -14.50 3.55 18.36
C LYS A 204 -14.78 5.06 18.35
N MET A 205 -14.27 5.77 17.34
CA MET A 205 -14.46 7.22 17.17
C MET A 205 -15.90 7.56 16.73
N PRO A 206 -16.46 8.70 17.18
CA PRO A 206 -17.82 9.10 16.81
C PRO A 206 -17.93 9.41 15.31
N LYS A 207 -19.04 8.97 14.69
CA LYS A 207 -19.32 9.16 13.25
C LYS A 207 -18.23 8.59 12.32
N ALA A 208 -17.59 7.49 12.71
CA ALA A 208 -16.54 6.82 11.94
C ALA A 208 -16.86 6.65 10.44
N HIS A 209 -18.11 6.27 10.10
CA HIS A 209 -18.59 6.09 8.72
C HIS A 209 -18.61 7.35 7.84
N LYS A 210 -18.32 8.54 8.37
CA LYS A 210 -18.26 9.81 7.62
C LYS A 210 -16.87 10.43 7.57
N VAL A 211 -15.88 9.75 8.14
CA VAL A 211 -14.51 10.27 8.22
C VAL A 211 -13.84 10.13 6.85
N SER A 212 -13.19 11.20 6.41
CA SER A 212 -12.23 11.15 5.31
C SER A 212 -10.82 11.05 5.85
N PHE A 213 -9.86 10.63 5.03
CA PHE A 213 -8.46 10.54 5.41
C PHE A 213 -7.92 11.87 5.93
N ALA A 214 -8.28 13.00 5.32
CA ALA A 214 -7.90 14.31 5.83
C ALA A 214 -8.59 14.67 7.17
N GLY A 215 -9.82 14.20 7.38
CA GLY A 215 -10.61 14.47 8.58
C GLY A 215 -10.33 13.54 9.76
N LEU A 216 -9.60 12.44 9.56
CA LEU A 216 -9.31 11.44 10.59
C LEU A 216 -8.51 12.02 11.76
N TRP A 217 -7.55 12.89 11.46
CA TRP A 217 -6.47 13.23 12.38
C TRP A 217 -6.92 14.22 13.45
N GLY A 218 -7.70 15.22 13.06
CA GLY A 218 -8.02 16.33 13.93
C GLY A 218 -8.86 17.40 13.25
N ARG A 219 -9.08 18.48 14.00
CA ARG A 219 -9.85 19.64 13.54
C ARG A 219 -9.10 20.93 13.81
N GLN A 220 -9.34 21.94 12.99
CA GLN A 220 -8.91 23.29 13.31
C GLN A 220 -9.81 23.89 14.40
N GLU A 221 -9.19 24.47 15.42
CA GLU A 221 -9.89 25.20 16.47
C GLU A 221 -10.07 26.69 16.10
N LYS A 222 -10.96 27.37 16.81
CA LYS A 222 -11.15 28.82 16.69
C LYS A 222 -9.83 29.52 17.09
N GLY A 223 -9.08 29.98 16.10
CA GLY A 223 -7.72 30.51 16.28
C GLY A 223 -6.68 29.91 15.33
N GLY A 224 -7.06 28.94 14.49
CA GLY A 224 -6.19 28.38 13.44
C GLY A 224 -5.28 27.24 13.91
N ALA A 225 -5.21 26.98 15.22
CA ALA A 225 -4.46 25.86 15.75
C ALA A 225 -5.12 24.52 15.37
N PHE A 226 -4.33 23.60 14.84
CA PHE A 226 -4.78 22.23 14.54
C PHE A 226 -4.68 21.36 15.79
N ARG A 227 -5.78 20.70 16.16
CA ARG A 227 -5.83 19.80 17.32
C ARG A 227 -6.21 18.38 16.88
N LEU A 228 -5.37 17.43 17.27
CA LEU A 228 -5.62 16.00 17.05
C LEU A 228 -6.84 15.52 17.85
N HIS A 229 -7.54 14.53 17.31
CA HIS A 229 -8.52 13.76 18.07
C HIS A 229 -7.81 13.00 19.20
N ASN A 230 -8.46 12.89 20.36
CA ASN A 230 -7.84 12.33 21.56
C ASN A 230 -7.44 10.85 21.35
N GLU A 231 -8.29 10.09 20.67
CA GLU A 231 -8.11 8.69 20.31
C GLU A 231 -6.85 8.50 19.43
N ILE A 232 -6.68 9.38 18.44
CA ILE A 232 -5.50 9.42 17.57
C ILE A 232 -4.25 9.80 18.36
N ALA A 233 -4.31 10.87 19.16
CA ALA A 233 -3.19 11.35 19.96
C ALA A 233 -2.70 10.29 20.96
N GLN A 234 -3.63 9.58 21.61
CA GLN A 234 -3.30 8.48 22.51
C GLN A 234 -2.61 7.34 21.76
N CYS A 235 -3.14 6.93 20.61
CA CYS A 235 -2.54 5.86 19.82
C CYS A 235 -1.13 6.23 19.33
N LEU A 236 -0.93 7.46 18.83
CA LEU A 236 0.39 7.96 18.43
C LEU A 236 1.37 8.00 19.60
N ALA A 237 0.92 8.39 20.80
CA ALA A 237 1.77 8.43 22.00
C ALA A 237 2.27 7.05 22.45
N THR A 238 1.62 5.96 22.03
CA THR A 238 2.10 4.59 22.29
C THR A 238 3.25 4.16 21.37
N GLY A 239 3.60 4.96 20.36
CA GLY A 239 4.63 4.62 19.38
C GLY A 239 4.13 3.71 18.25
N ASN A 240 2.83 3.74 17.94
CA ASN A 240 2.25 2.94 16.87
C ASN A 240 2.80 3.37 15.49
N PHE A 241 3.80 2.64 14.99
CA PHE A 241 4.51 2.99 13.76
C PHE A 241 3.63 2.97 12.51
N GLY A 242 2.65 2.06 12.43
CA GLY A 242 1.69 2.04 11.33
C GLY A 242 0.87 3.34 11.28
N LEU A 243 0.37 3.79 12.43
CA LEU A 243 -0.41 5.03 12.50
C LEU A 243 0.46 6.26 12.25
N VAL A 244 1.71 6.26 12.74
CA VAL A 244 2.69 7.32 12.46
C VAL A 244 2.97 7.42 10.96
N ALA A 245 3.14 6.30 10.27
CA ALA A 245 3.36 6.28 8.82
C ALA A 245 2.17 6.86 8.05
N LEU A 246 0.93 6.50 8.44
CA LEU A 246 -0.28 7.08 7.85
C LEU A 246 -0.41 8.59 8.15
N HIS A 247 -0.02 9.03 9.35
CA HIS A 247 -0.02 10.45 9.71
C HIS A 247 1.00 11.25 8.89
N ASN A 248 2.15 10.65 8.56
CA ASN A 248 3.12 11.26 7.65
C ASN A 248 2.55 11.39 6.22
N ILE A 249 1.85 10.37 5.71
CA ILE A 249 1.14 10.48 4.41
C ILE A 249 0.16 11.65 4.44
N PHE A 250 -0.58 11.85 5.54
CA PHE A 250 -1.48 13.00 5.67
C PHE A 250 -0.74 14.34 5.59
N HIS A 251 0.42 14.47 6.24
CA HIS A 251 1.23 15.67 6.14
C HIS A 251 1.72 15.92 4.72
N ASP A 252 2.16 14.87 4.03
CA ASP A 252 2.61 14.93 2.64
C ASP A 252 1.48 15.27 1.66
N MET A 253 0.22 15.05 2.04
CA MET A 253 -0.97 15.45 1.27
C MET A 253 -1.57 16.80 1.71
N SER A 254 -1.04 17.43 2.75
CA SER A 254 -1.58 18.67 3.30
C SER A 254 -1.06 19.89 2.52
N ASN A 255 -1.93 20.88 2.35
CA ASN A 255 -1.65 22.17 1.73
C ASN A 255 -1.81 23.30 2.76
N ASP A 256 -1.57 23.00 4.03
CA ASP A 256 -1.68 23.97 5.11
C ASP A 256 -0.54 24.99 4.97
N ASP A 257 -0.88 26.28 4.89
CA ASP A 257 0.10 27.38 4.76
C ASP A 257 1.17 27.37 5.86
N SER A 258 0.86 26.77 7.02
CA SER A 258 1.81 26.59 8.12
C SER A 258 2.75 25.38 7.95
N ARG A 259 2.42 24.43 7.05
CA ARG A 259 3.15 23.18 6.80
C ARG A 259 3.83 23.13 5.44
N GLY A 260 3.48 24.02 4.51
CA GLY A 260 3.99 24.05 3.15
C GLY A 260 3.21 23.13 2.18
N LEU A 261 3.60 23.14 0.91
CA LEU A 261 3.06 22.23 -0.11
C LEU A 261 3.67 20.84 0.08
N GLY A 262 2.87 19.88 0.53
CA GLY A 262 3.30 18.49 0.67
C GLY A 262 3.61 17.82 -0.69
N ILE A 263 4.53 16.85 -0.68
CA ILE A 263 5.02 16.20 -1.91
C ILE A 263 3.93 15.39 -2.65
N LEU A 264 2.86 15.02 -1.94
CA LEU A 264 1.68 14.34 -2.46
C LEU A 264 0.48 15.30 -2.66
N GLU A 265 0.70 16.61 -2.72
CA GLU A 265 -0.37 17.57 -3.02
C GLU A 265 -0.95 17.33 -4.42
N ALA A 266 -0.08 17.10 -5.42
CA ALA A 266 -0.50 16.80 -6.79
C ALA A 266 -1.49 15.64 -6.79
N HIS A 267 -1.08 14.49 -6.26
CA HIS A 267 -1.89 13.30 -6.00
C HIS A 267 -3.32 13.60 -5.48
N LYS A 268 -3.43 14.43 -4.44
CA LYS A 268 -4.71 14.87 -3.88
C LYS A 268 -5.48 15.81 -4.81
N SER A 269 -4.80 16.74 -5.48
CA SER A 269 -5.38 17.66 -6.45
C SER A 269 -5.98 16.92 -7.65
N TYR A 270 -5.29 15.89 -8.14
CA TYR A 270 -5.77 15.01 -9.20
C TYR A 270 -6.98 14.19 -8.76
N ARG A 271 -7.01 13.65 -7.53
CA ARG A 271 -8.22 13.03 -6.98
C ARG A 271 -9.38 14.03 -6.99
N ASN A 272 -9.19 15.22 -6.44
CA ASN A 272 -10.25 16.25 -6.40
C ASN A 272 -10.71 16.63 -7.81
N ALA A 273 -9.79 16.72 -8.78
CA ALA A 273 -10.09 16.93 -10.18
C ALA A 273 -10.92 15.80 -10.78
N SER A 274 -10.54 14.55 -10.51
CA SER A 274 -11.20 13.37 -11.04
C SER A 274 -12.56 13.09 -10.37
N THR A 275 -12.73 13.38 -9.08
CA THR A 275 -13.97 13.10 -8.36
C THR A 275 -15.00 14.23 -8.47
N HIS A 276 -14.56 15.49 -8.54
CA HIS A 276 -15.45 16.66 -8.47
C HIS A 276 -15.38 17.60 -9.69
N ARG A 277 -14.42 17.39 -10.59
CA ARG A 277 -14.25 18.13 -11.84
C ARG A 277 -14.16 17.15 -13.02
N PHE A 278 -13.91 17.66 -14.22
CA PHE A 278 -13.72 16.86 -15.42
C PHE A 278 -12.23 16.80 -15.74
N THR A 279 -11.60 15.63 -15.57
CA THR A 279 -10.22 15.40 -16.02
C THR A 279 -10.22 15.01 -17.49
N VAL A 280 -9.54 15.79 -18.33
CA VAL A 280 -9.34 15.52 -19.75
C VAL A 280 -7.85 15.25 -19.97
N LEU A 281 -7.55 14.12 -20.61
CA LEU A 281 -6.18 13.67 -20.87
C LEU A 281 -5.77 14.06 -22.28
N HIS A 282 -4.49 14.34 -22.50
CA HIS A 282 -3.94 14.76 -23.79
C HIS A 282 -2.70 13.94 -24.14
N ASP A 283 -2.57 13.54 -25.40
CA ASP A 283 -1.37 12.90 -25.95
C ASP A 283 -0.36 13.90 -26.54
N PHE A 284 -0.81 15.12 -26.82
CA PHE A 284 0.04 16.18 -27.35
C PHE A 284 -0.34 17.56 -26.83
N GLY A 285 0.68 18.29 -26.37
CA GLY A 285 0.52 19.67 -25.91
C GLY A 285 -0.24 19.73 -24.59
N LYS A 286 0.50 19.80 -23.47
CA LYS A 286 -0.07 20.25 -22.18
C LYS A 286 -0.50 21.71 -22.35
N LEU A 287 -1.73 21.92 -22.79
CA LEU A 287 -2.29 23.24 -22.89
C LEU A 287 -2.41 23.76 -21.46
N GLU A 288 -1.62 24.77 -21.08
CA GLU A 288 -1.88 25.60 -19.90
C GLU A 288 -3.18 26.43 -20.05
N ARG A 289 -4.15 25.95 -20.83
CA ARG A 289 -5.48 26.53 -20.91
C ARG A 289 -6.21 26.17 -19.62
N LYS A 290 -6.24 27.13 -18.71
CA LYS A 290 -7.22 27.10 -17.63
C LYS A 290 -8.60 27.17 -18.25
N SER A 291 -9.42 26.15 -17.99
CA SER A 291 -10.84 26.17 -18.33
C SER A 291 -11.48 27.44 -17.75
N PRO A 292 -12.26 28.22 -18.53
CA PRO A 292 -12.91 29.43 -18.04
C PRO A 292 -13.79 29.18 -16.81
N SER A 293 -14.39 28.00 -16.72
CA SER A 293 -15.25 27.59 -15.59
C SER A 293 -14.46 26.96 -14.43
N LEU A 294 -13.16 26.69 -14.60
CA LEU A 294 -12.32 25.89 -13.70
C LEU A 294 -12.85 24.46 -13.46
N ALA A 295 -13.83 24.02 -14.24
CA ALA A 295 -14.47 22.71 -14.11
C ALA A 295 -13.76 21.62 -14.92
N VAL A 296 -12.90 21.99 -15.88
CA VAL A 296 -12.12 21.05 -16.69
C VAL A 296 -10.64 21.22 -16.35
N ASP A 297 -10.02 20.10 -15.98
CA ASP A 297 -8.59 19.98 -15.74
C ASP A 297 -7.94 19.20 -16.88
N HIS A 298 -6.97 19.83 -17.53
CA HIS A 298 -6.23 19.26 -18.65
C HIS A 298 -4.92 18.65 -18.15
N GLN A 299 -4.66 17.39 -18.51
CA GLN A 299 -3.51 16.63 -18.03
C GLN A 299 -2.82 15.87 -19.15
N ASP A 300 -1.49 15.79 -19.08
CA ASP A 300 -0.71 14.94 -19.97
C ASP A 300 -0.95 13.47 -19.63
N ILE A 301 -1.19 12.63 -20.64
CA ILE A 301 -1.49 11.20 -20.44
C ILE A 301 -0.34 10.47 -19.74
N THR A 302 0.91 10.75 -20.12
CA THR A 302 2.10 10.07 -19.57
C THR A 302 2.30 10.46 -18.10
N GLU A 303 2.12 11.75 -17.79
CA GLU A 303 2.16 12.24 -16.41
C GLU A 303 1.06 11.61 -15.56
N PHE A 304 -0.15 11.48 -16.11
CA PHE A 304 -1.30 10.89 -15.43
C PHE A 304 -1.14 9.39 -15.18
N GLU A 305 -0.58 8.64 -16.13
CA GLU A 305 -0.26 7.21 -15.96
C GLU A 305 0.76 6.99 -14.85
N ARG A 306 1.85 7.77 -14.84
CA ARG A 306 2.84 7.73 -13.76
C ARG A 306 2.21 8.03 -12.41
N LEU A 307 1.36 9.05 -12.36
CA LEU A 307 0.63 9.41 -11.14
C LEU A 307 -0.31 8.30 -10.69
N THR A 308 -0.99 7.63 -11.61
CA THR A 308 -1.88 6.51 -11.31
C THR A 308 -1.10 5.35 -10.70
N LEU A 309 0.06 5.00 -11.28
CA LEU A 309 0.96 4.01 -10.72
C LEU A 309 1.45 4.37 -9.31
N ASP A 310 1.88 5.63 -9.12
CA ASP A 310 2.31 6.13 -7.81
C ASP A 310 1.16 6.09 -6.78
N SER A 311 -0.08 6.31 -7.23
CA SER A 311 -1.29 6.22 -6.39
C SER A 311 -1.59 4.78 -5.96
N LEU A 312 -1.37 3.79 -6.84
CA LEU A 312 -1.46 2.38 -6.50
C LEU A 312 -0.40 2.00 -5.46
N LYS A 313 0.84 2.46 -5.64
CA LYS A 313 1.93 2.23 -4.66
C LYS A 313 1.63 2.86 -3.30
N LEU A 314 1.05 4.05 -3.29
CA LEU A 314 0.58 4.73 -2.07
C LEU A 314 -0.53 3.93 -1.39
N ALA A 315 -1.55 3.51 -2.14
CA ALA A 315 -2.67 2.73 -1.63
C ALA A 315 -2.20 1.41 -1.00
N ARG A 316 -1.32 0.68 -1.70
CA ARG A 316 -0.68 -0.53 -1.18
C ARG A 316 0.00 -0.26 0.16
N SER A 317 0.88 0.74 0.21
CA SER A 317 1.63 1.08 1.42
C SER A 317 0.71 1.44 2.58
N ALA A 318 -0.35 2.21 2.30
CA ALA A 318 -1.33 2.60 3.30
C ALA A 318 -2.12 1.40 3.85
N ILE A 319 -2.46 0.40 3.01
CA ILE A 319 -3.10 -0.85 3.47
C ILE A 319 -2.16 -1.60 4.44
N PHE A 320 -0.87 -1.71 4.13
CA PHE A 320 0.10 -2.30 5.06
C PHE A 320 0.16 -1.53 6.38
N TYR A 321 0.24 -0.21 6.33
CA TYR A 321 0.29 0.62 7.54
C TYR A 321 -0.99 0.53 8.37
N LEU A 322 -2.16 0.31 7.76
CA LEU A 322 -3.39 0.00 8.49
C LEU A 322 -3.26 -1.32 9.26
N VAL A 323 -2.79 -2.38 8.60
CA VAL A 323 -2.62 -3.69 9.25
C VAL A 323 -1.60 -3.57 10.39
N ASP A 324 -0.47 -2.91 10.16
CA ASP A 324 0.54 -2.65 11.20
C ASP A 324 -0.03 -1.84 12.36
N THR A 325 -0.90 -0.87 12.09
CA THR A 325 -1.59 -0.07 13.12
C THR A 325 -2.37 -0.97 14.06
N ILE A 326 -3.14 -1.90 13.50
CA ILE A 326 -4.00 -2.81 14.25
C ILE A 326 -3.18 -3.86 14.97
N VAL A 327 -2.22 -4.51 14.28
CA VAL A 327 -1.32 -5.52 14.87
C VAL A 327 -0.58 -4.95 16.08
N PHE A 328 -0.03 -3.74 15.96
CA PHE A 328 0.66 -3.08 17.06
C PHE A 328 -0.26 -2.83 18.26
N ALA A 329 -1.47 -2.32 18.00
CA ALA A 329 -2.44 -2.03 19.05
C ALA A 329 -2.92 -3.32 19.77
N GLU A 330 -3.15 -4.41 19.04
CA GLU A 330 -3.55 -5.70 19.59
C GLU A 330 -2.42 -6.38 20.40
N ALA A 331 -1.17 -6.21 19.97
CA ALA A 331 0.00 -6.70 20.70
C ALA A 331 0.15 -6.02 22.07
N ILE A 332 -0.20 -4.73 22.18
CA ILE A 332 -0.21 -4.02 23.47
C ILE A 332 -1.33 -4.52 24.38
N LYS A 333 -2.55 -4.70 23.85
CA LYS A 333 -3.70 -5.20 24.64
C LYS A 333 -3.41 -6.56 25.27
N SER A 334 -2.80 -7.47 24.51
CA SER A 334 -2.48 -8.83 24.94
C SER A 334 -1.52 -8.90 26.15
N ARG A 335 -0.79 -7.83 26.45
CA ARG A 335 0.14 -7.76 27.60
C ARG A 335 -0.54 -7.29 28.90
N CYS A 336 -1.79 -6.86 28.83
CA CYS A 336 -2.49 -6.19 29.93
C CYS A 336 -3.64 -7.01 30.56
N ASP A 337 -4.03 -8.16 29.97
CA ASP A 337 -5.18 -8.94 30.45
C ASP A 337 -4.76 -10.21 31.22
N ASP A 338 -5.17 -10.30 32.48
CA ASP A 338 -5.11 -11.51 33.34
C ASP A 338 -6.35 -12.42 33.17
N GLY A 339 -7.17 -12.19 32.13
CA GLY A 339 -8.42 -12.88 31.89
C GLY A 339 -8.31 -14.21 31.12
N ILE A 340 -9.42 -14.96 31.07
CA ILE A 340 -9.52 -16.15 30.20
C ILE A 340 -9.69 -15.69 28.75
N VAL A 341 -8.75 -16.08 27.89
CA VAL A 341 -8.80 -15.82 26.44
C VAL A 341 -9.26 -17.08 25.72
N VAL A 342 -10.27 -16.95 24.85
CA VAL A 342 -10.75 -18.04 23.98
C VAL A 342 -10.52 -17.65 22.52
N SER A 343 -9.90 -18.54 21.76
CA SER A 343 -9.63 -18.31 20.33
C SER A 343 -10.82 -18.71 19.47
N MET A 344 -11.24 -17.81 18.59
CA MET A 344 -12.22 -18.07 17.54
C MET A 344 -11.53 -17.88 16.18
N PRO A 345 -11.34 -18.94 15.39
CA PRO A 345 -10.71 -18.80 14.07
C PRO A 345 -11.64 -18.06 13.12
N VAL A 346 -11.08 -17.10 12.38
CA VAL A 346 -11.75 -16.48 11.23
C VAL A 346 -11.27 -17.23 9.99
N PRO A 347 -12.09 -18.09 9.38
CA PRO A 347 -11.65 -18.89 8.24
C PRO A 347 -11.49 -18.01 7.00
N ASP A 348 -10.64 -18.47 6.09
CA ASP A 348 -10.47 -17.84 4.80
C ASP A 348 -11.75 -17.91 3.94
N HIS A 349 -12.05 -16.83 3.22
CA HIS A 349 -13.28 -16.73 2.43
C HIS A 349 -13.29 -17.70 1.25
N GLY A 350 -12.16 -17.84 0.54
CA GLY A 350 -12.06 -18.72 -0.63
C GLY A 350 -12.24 -20.18 -0.25
N TYR A 351 -11.63 -20.61 0.86
CA TYR A 351 -11.81 -21.93 1.45
C TYR A 351 -13.27 -22.21 1.80
N ILE A 352 -13.94 -21.31 2.53
CA ILE A 352 -15.36 -21.47 2.89
C ILE A 352 -16.28 -21.51 1.66
N ARG A 353 -15.88 -20.86 0.56
CA ARG A 353 -16.61 -20.88 -0.72
C ARG A 353 -16.21 -22.02 -1.64
N GLY A 354 -15.27 -22.90 -1.25
CA GLY A 354 -14.81 -24.03 -2.05
C GLY A 354 -14.02 -23.64 -3.29
N GLN A 355 -13.29 -22.52 -3.23
CA GLN A 355 -12.41 -22.07 -4.32
C GLN A 355 -11.10 -22.84 -4.36
N TYR A 356 -10.67 -23.38 -3.22
CA TYR A 356 -9.49 -24.23 -3.03
C TYR A 356 -9.61 -25.03 -1.73
N ASP A 357 -8.77 -26.05 -1.60
CA ASP A 357 -8.71 -26.99 -0.47
C ASP A 357 -7.79 -26.54 0.66
#